data_AF-A0A7Y2C908-F1
#
_entry.id   AF-A0A7Y2C908-F1
#
_cell.length_a   1.000
_cell.length_b   1.000
_cell.length_c   1.000
_cell.angle_alpha   90.00
_cell.angle_beta   90.00
_cell.angle_gamma   90.00
#
_symmetry.space_group_name_H-M   'P 1'
#
loop_
_entity.id
_entity.type
_entity.pdbx_description
1 polymer ?
#
loop_
_entity_poly.entity_id
_entity_poly.type
_entity_poly.pdbx_seq_one_letter_code
_entity_poly.pdbx_strand_id
1 'polypeptide(L)'
;MRIDEHVLAGYLAGELSESKRLAVTKELIRDRNLREWLHLAAEALAAAGEENSKGPQLRLLEAVHSTSPKRMSADRDSVPSPANIRRAI
;
A
#
# COMPACT_ATOMS: atom_id res chain seq x y z
N MET A 1 18.13 -9.47 25.70
CA MET A 1 19.16 -8.47 25.29
C MET A 1 18.56 -7.09 25.52
N ARG A 2 19.30 -6.11 26.06
CA ARG A 2 18.73 -4.76 26.23
C ARG A 2 18.90 -4.00 24.92
N ILE A 3 17.79 -3.66 24.28
CA ILE A 3 17.79 -2.87 23.05
C ILE A 3 17.70 -1.41 23.45
N ASP A 4 18.73 -0.65 23.10
CA ASP A 4 18.73 0.80 23.24
C ASP A 4 18.37 1.49 21.92
N GLU A 5 18.19 2.81 21.99
CA GLU A 5 17.80 3.66 20.87
C GLU A 5 18.82 3.63 19.72
N HIS A 6 20.12 3.51 20.02
CA HIS A 6 21.17 3.47 19.01
C HIS A 6 21.11 2.16 18.21
N VAL A 7 20.81 1.05 18.89
CA VAL A 7 20.62 -0.25 18.24
C VAL A 7 19.37 -0.23 17.35
N LEU A 8 18.27 0.41 17.77
CA LEU A 8 17.07 0.57 16.94
C LEU A 8 17.32 1.48 15.72
N ALA A 9 18.03 2.58 15.91
CA ALA A 9 18.43 3.48 14.82
C ALA A 9 19.30 2.75 13.80
N GLY A 10 20.31 2.00 14.26
CA GLY A 10 21.15 1.18 13.39
C GLY A 10 20.36 0.05 12.69
N TYR A 11 19.32 -0.48 13.35
CA TYR A 11 18.43 -1.48 12.73
C TYR A 11 17.61 -0.87 11.59
N LEU A 12 17.06 0.33 11.78
CA LEU A 12 16.33 1.08 10.75
C LEU A 12 17.25 1.50 9.59
N ALA A 13 18.48 1.94 9.89
CA ALA A 13 19.47 2.32 8.89
C ALA A 13 20.09 1.12 8.15
N GLY A 14 19.86 -0.11 8.61
CA GLY A 14 20.44 -1.33 8.03
C GLY A 14 21.92 -1.55 8.34
N GLU A 15 22.49 -0.75 9.25
CA GLU A 15 23.93 -0.73 9.61
C GLU A 15 24.33 -1.83 10.60
N LEU A 16 23.35 -2.55 11.17
CA LEU A 16 23.65 -3.63 12.10
C LEU A 16 24.24 -4.86 11.40
N SER A 17 25.20 -5.49 12.09
CA SER A 17 25.65 -6.84 11.76
C SER A 17 24.48 -7.82 11.75
N GLU A 18 24.55 -8.86 10.92
CA GLU A 18 23.50 -9.87 10.78
C GLU A 18 23.10 -10.50 12.12
N SER A 19 24.08 -10.82 12.96
CA SER A 19 23.88 -11.35 14.31
C SER A 19 23.06 -10.42 15.21
N LYS A 20 23.35 -9.10 15.17
CA LYS A 20 22.61 -8.09 15.94
C LYS A 20 21.21 -7.88 15.38
N ARG A 21 21.08 -7.88 14.05
CA ARG A 21 19.79 -7.77 13.36
C ARG A 21 18.85 -8.90 13.78
N LEU A 22 19.31 -10.15 13.73
CA LEU A 22 18.54 -11.32 14.19
C LEU A 22 18.15 -11.23 15.66
N ALA A 23 19.04 -10.74 16.52
CA ALA A 23 18.75 -10.57 17.94
C ALA A 23 17.67 -9.49 18.16
N VAL A 24 17.75 -8.36 17.46
CA VAL A 24 16.74 -7.29 17.48
C VAL A 24 15.40 -7.80 16.97
N THR A 25 15.37 -8.52 15.84
CA THR A 25 14.14 -9.10 15.29
C THR A 25 13.48 -10.07 16.28
N LYS A 26 14.25 -10.90 16.99
CA LYS A 26 13.71 -11.82 18.01
C LYS A 26 13.05 -11.08 19.17
N GLU A 27 13.65 -10.00 19.65
CA GLU A 27 13.07 -9.20 20.73
C GLU A 27 11.84 -8.42 20.23
N LEU A 28 11.88 -7.88 19.01
CA LEU A 28 10.72 -7.23 18.37
C LEU A 28 9.53 -8.19 18.22
N ILE A 29 9.75 -9.48 17.96
CA ILE A 29 8.65 -10.47 17.90
C ILE A 29 8.02 -10.65 19.28
N ARG A 30 8.83 -10.62 20.35
CA ARG A 30 8.38 -10.88 21.73
C ARG A 30 7.72 -9.68 22.39
N ASP A 31 8.24 -8.49 22.15
CA ASP A 31 7.81 -7.27 22.83
C ASP A 31 6.96 -6.39 21.91
N ARG A 32 5.68 -6.23 22.26
CA ARG A 32 4.74 -5.37 21.53
C ARG A 32 5.09 -3.89 21.66
N ASN A 33 5.46 -3.44 22.85
CA ASN A 33 5.76 -2.03 23.10
C ASN A 33 6.97 -1.61 22.26
N LEU A 34 7.96 -2.48 22.15
CA LEU A 34 9.13 -2.24 21.30
C LEU A 34 8.76 -2.10 19.81
N ARG A 35 7.77 -2.86 19.33
CA ARG A 35 7.26 -2.71 17.95
C ARG A 35 6.53 -1.39 17.75
N GLU A 36 5.72 -0.97 18.71
CA GLU A 36 5.01 0.31 18.65
C GLU A 36 6.01 1.48 18.63
N TRP A 37 7.05 1.42 19.47
CA TRP A 37 8.15 2.37 19.45
C TRP A 37 8.89 2.42 18.11
N LEU A 38 9.23 1.26 17.54
CA LEU A 38 9.88 1.17 16.24
C LEU A 38 9.00 1.76 15.12
N HIS A 39 7.69 1.50 15.19
CA HIS A 39 6.72 2.02 14.23
C HIS A 39 6.64 3.55 14.29
N LEU A 40 6.49 4.14 15.47
CA LEU A 40 6.48 5.59 15.65
C LEU A 40 7.78 6.25 15.19
N ALA A 41 8.93 5.63 15.47
CA ALA A 41 10.22 6.13 14.99
C ALA A 41 10.32 6.10 13.45
N ALA A 42 9.80 5.05 12.81
CA ALA A 42 9.76 4.96 11.35
C ALA A 42 8.81 6.00 10.73
N GLU A 43 7.64 6.25 11.34
CA GLU A 43 6.71 7.29 10.89
C GLU A 43 7.29 8.70 11.04
N ALA A 44 7.94 8.99 12.17
CA ALA A 44 8.61 10.27 12.40
C ALA A 44 9.72 10.52 11.37
N LEU A 45 10.52 9.49 11.05
CA LEU A 45 11.55 9.57 10.03
C LEU A 45 10.96 9.81 8.64
N ALA A 46 9.86 9.13 8.29
CA ALA A 46 9.17 9.33 7.01
C ALA A 46 8.60 10.76 6.90
N ALA A 47 7.97 11.27 7.96
CA ALA A 47 7.43 12.62 8.02
C ALA A 47 8.53 13.68 7.85
N ALA A 48 9.68 13.51 8.50
CA ALA A 48 10.84 14.40 8.34
C ALA A 48 11.43 14.34 6.92
N GLY A 49 11.41 13.18 6.27
CA GLY A 49 11.82 13.03 4.86
C GLY A 49 10.87 13.72 3.87
N GLU A 50 9.57 13.73 4.17
CA GLU A 50 8.58 14.45 3.35
C GLU A 50 8.70 15.96 3.47
N GLU A 51 9.03 16.50 4.66
CA GLU A 51 9.22 17.94 4.86
C GLU A 51 10.38 18.50 4.01
N ASN A 52 11.47 17.73 3.88
CA ASN A 52 12.57 18.07 2.96
C ASN A 52 12.22 17.92 1.47
N SER A 53 11.18 17.15 1.14
CA SER A 53 10.73 16.93 -0.25
C SER A 53 9.57 17.85 -0.64
N LYS A 54 8.94 18.54 0.31
CA LYS A 54 7.81 19.45 0.12
C LYS A 54 8.21 20.88 0.49
N GLY A 55 8.93 21.53 -0.43
CA GLY A 55 8.62 22.93 -0.74
C GLY A 55 7.11 23.08 -1.01
N PRO A 56 6.51 24.27 -0.87
CA PRO A 56 5.08 24.44 -0.63
C PRO A 56 4.24 23.93 -1.81
N GLN A 57 3.88 22.65 -1.79
CA GLN A 57 2.89 22.06 -2.66
C GLN A 57 1.68 21.72 -1.81
N LEU A 58 0.88 22.78 -1.69
CA LEU A 58 -0.57 22.79 -1.57
C LEU A 58 -1.22 21.41 -1.55
N ARG A 59 -1.88 21.13 -0.42
CA ARG A 59 -2.94 20.14 -0.29
C ARG A 59 -3.90 20.27 -1.49
N LEU A 60 -3.93 19.27 -2.36
CA LEU A 60 -5.07 19.04 -3.25
C LEU A 60 -5.69 17.70 -2.90
N LEU A 61 -6.50 17.74 -1.84
CA LEU A 61 -7.61 16.83 -1.64
C LEU A 61 -8.71 17.22 -2.63
N GLU A 62 -8.78 16.54 -3.76
CA GLU A 62 -10.02 16.42 -4.56
C GLU A 62 -10.24 14.91 -4.72
N ALA A 63 -11.02 14.30 -3.83
CA ALA A 63 -12.46 14.14 -4.00
C ALA A 63 -12.83 13.30 -5.24
N VAL A 64 -13.08 12.01 -4.98
CA VAL A 64 -14.21 11.23 -5.49
C VAL A 64 -14.62 11.49 -6.95
N HIS A 65 -14.25 10.58 -7.85
CA HIS A 65 -15.16 10.15 -8.91
C HIS A 65 -15.05 8.65 -9.15
N SER A 66 -16.00 7.94 -8.55
CA SER A 66 -16.43 6.59 -8.91
C SER A 66 -17.20 6.62 -10.23
N THR A 67 -16.64 6.10 -11.33
CA THR A 67 -17.40 5.80 -12.55
C THR A 67 -16.87 4.57 -13.31
N SER A 68 -17.45 3.42 -12.94
CA SER A 68 -17.89 2.25 -13.74
C SER A 68 -17.00 1.52 -14.78
N PRO A 69 -17.13 0.17 -14.88
CA PRO A 69 -16.23 -0.69 -15.63
C PRO A 69 -16.62 -0.83 -17.11
N LYS A 70 -15.62 -0.76 -17.98
CA LYS A 70 -15.74 -0.97 -19.44
C LYS A 70 -15.92 -2.47 -19.74
N ARG A 71 -17.16 -2.95 -19.80
CA ARG A 71 -17.52 -4.23 -20.43
C ARG A 71 -17.35 -4.09 -21.95
N MET A 72 -16.40 -4.83 -22.52
CA MET A 72 -16.36 -5.11 -23.96
C MET A 72 -16.33 -6.63 -24.12
N SER A 73 -17.51 -7.25 -24.20
CA SER A 73 -17.66 -8.58 -24.78
C SER A 73 -18.13 -8.37 -26.21
N ALA A 74 -17.21 -8.48 -27.15
CA ALA A 74 -17.51 -8.62 -28.56
C ALA A 74 -17.53 -10.12 -28.85
N ASP A 75 -18.70 -10.73 -28.79
CA ASP A 75 -18.93 -12.08 -29.28
C ASP A 75 -20.42 -12.23 -29.56
N ARG A 76 -20.79 -12.10 -30.84
CA ARG A 76 -21.90 -12.87 -31.42
C ARG A 76 -21.88 -12.75 -32.93
N ASP A 77 -21.02 -13.58 -33.50
CA ASP A 77 -21.27 -14.21 -34.78
C ASP A 77 -22.65 -14.88 -34.83
N SER A 78 -23.14 -15.02 -36.07
CA SER A 78 -24.18 -15.96 -36.51
C SER A 78 -25.64 -15.47 -36.48
N VAL A 79 -26.02 -14.77 -37.55
CA VAL A 79 -27.38 -14.79 -38.09
C VAL A 79 -27.45 -15.94 -39.10
N PRO A 80 -28.39 -16.89 -38.96
CA PRO A 80 -29.26 -17.18 -40.10
C PRO A 80 -30.72 -17.57 -39.75
N SER A 81 -31.64 -16.92 -40.47
CA SER A 81 -32.79 -17.51 -41.19
C SER A 81 -33.96 -18.14 -40.38
N PRO A 82 -35.07 -18.57 -41.02
CA PRO A 82 -36.31 -17.79 -41.17
C PRO A 82 -37.55 -18.53 -40.60
N ALA A 83 -38.67 -17.84 -40.36
CA ALA A 83 -40.03 -18.34 -40.64
C ALA A 83 -41.11 -17.43 -40.04
N ASN A 84 -42.09 -17.12 -40.90
CA ASN A 84 -43.52 -17.01 -40.64
C ASN A 84 -44.00 -16.45 -39.30
N ILE A 85 -44.76 -15.35 -39.35
CA ILE A 85 -46.17 -15.33 -38.90
C ILE A 85 -46.93 -14.24 -39.69
N ARG A 86 -48.05 -14.67 -40.28
CA ARG A 86 -49.12 -13.90 -40.94
C ARG A 86 -49.86 -13.00 -39.94
N ARG A 87 -50.37 -11.83 -40.36
CA ARG A 87 -51.83 -11.53 -40.45
C ARG A 87 -52.16 -10.08 -40.83
N ALA A 88 -53.17 -9.98 -41.70
CA ALA A 88 -54.28 -9.00 -41.80
C ALA A 88 -53.92 -7.50 -41.82
N ILE A 89 -54.47 -6.68 -42.72
CA ILE A 89 -55.83 -6.62 -43.27
C ILE A 89 -55.74 -6.19 -44.74
#